data_AF-A0A9P5Q3Q1-F1
#
_entry.id   AF-A0A9P5Q3Q1-F1
#
_cell.length_a   1.000
_cell.length_b   1.000
_cell.length_c   1.000
_cell.angle_alpha   90.00
_cell.angle_beta   90.00
_cell.angle_gamma   90.00
#
_symmetry.space_group_name_H-M   'P 1'
#
loop_
_entity.id
_entity.type
_entity.pdbx_description
1 polymer ?
#
loop_
_entity_poly.entity_id
_entity_poly.type
_entity_poly.pdbx_seq_one_letter_code
_entity_poly.pdbx_strand_id
1 'polypeptide(L)'
;MAGNPSTVIVLGPSPDSYYVGYGRRHYAENMSTSFMDHAKTALNISFSLWISVSKTAQTWIDYNVATTNFHFNDDLNQDIRDHLSGANGKAAAEFVSFPDSEDPSHYFVKCKNQGAWNAVLPDYFIQQLSKMQREVADFDIGIKGMLFGKGKTNISLFQTGFQANFDEEDITSEDHPLYKVLLEFGQPNEGWCIQHGSTLCFYDSQFFYLKFKKPQENTIQMRWNLPSHIAAKLEELKEIAQKPEEQIALMQENQSWQQVAMMRINAQMNTTNALANLMQQGSLNILAAASGGTIVERPRW
;
A
#
# COMPACT_ATOMS: atom_id res chain seq x y z
N MET A 1 -17.66 -15.10 -8.17
CA MET A 1 -16.27 -15.45 -8.53
C MET A 1 -15.50 -15.56 -7.22
N ALA A 2 -14.96 -16.73 -6.91
CA ALA A 2 -14.08 -16.87 -5.74
C ALA A 2 -12.84 -16.00 -5.99
N GLY A 3 -12.60 -15.01 -5.13
CA GLY A 3 -11.38 -14.21 -5.22
C GLY A 3 -10.17 -15.11 -5.05
N ASN A 4 -9.12 -14.90 -5.86
CA ASN A 4 -7.85 -15.56 -5.61
C ASN A 4 -7.39 -15.24 -4.18
N PRO A 5 -6.85 -16.22 -3.43
CA PRO A 5 -6.38 -15.98 -2.08
C PRO A 5 -5.36 -14.85 -2.05
N SER A 6 -5.49 -13.93 -1.08
CA SER A 6 -4.53 -12.84 -0.90
C SER A 6 -3.17 -13.39 -0.50
N THR A 7 -2.13 -12.99 -1.24
CA THR A 7 -0.73 -13.31 -0.92
C THR A 7 -0.01 -12.06 -0.44
N VAL A 8 0.65 -12.14 0.70
CA VAL A 8 1.48 -11.08 1.28
C VAL A 8 2.83 -11.68 1.64
N ILE A 9 3.91 -11.05 1.21
CA ILE A 9 5.27 -11.47 1.54
C ILE A 9 6.01 -10.22 1.99
N VAL A 10 6.65 -10.29 3.15
CA VAL A 10 7.52 -9.25 3.68
C VAL A 10 8.87 -9.88 3.97
N LEU A 11 9.92 -9.29 3.40
CA LEU A 11 11.30 -9.70 3.63
C LEU A 11 11.89 -8.77 4.69
N GLY A 12 12.35 -9.34 5.80
CA GLY A 12 12.94 -8.59 6.92
C GLY A 12 14.42 -8.24 6.71
N PRO A 13 15.15 -7.85 7.78
CA PRO A 13 16.56 -7.46 7.74
C PRO A 13 17.53 -8.56 7.30
N SER A 14 17.14 -9.83 7.40
CA SER A 14 18.03 -10.96 7.19
C SER A 14 17.30 -12.13 6.50
N PRO A 15 18.04 -13.12 5.95
CA PRO A 15 17.47 -14.30 5.32
C PRO A 15 16.46 -15.05 6.20
N ASP A 16 16.67 -15.04 7.51
CA ASP A 16 15.85 -15.77 8.48
C ASP A 16 14.73 -14.90 9.08
N SER A 17 14.60 -13.64 8.64
CA SER A 17 13.59 -12.70 9.13
C SER A 17 12.57 -12.41 8.02
N TYR A 18 11.33 -12.89 8.17
CA TYR A 18 10.31 -12.73 7.13
C TYR A 18 8.88 -12.98 7.64
N TYR A 19 7.94 -12.56 6.81
CA TYR A 19 6.52 -12.89 6.92
C TYR A 19 6.00 -13.38 5.58
N VAL A 20 5.24 -14.48 5.59
CA VAL A 20 4.52 -15.00 4.43
C VAL A 20 3.07 -15.25 4.83
N GLY A 21 2.16 -14.74 4.02
CA GLY A 21 0.73 -14.96 4.13
C GLY A 21 0.12 -15.43 2.82
N TYR A 22 -0.78 -16.41 2.90
CA TYR A 22 -1.59 -16.89 1.78
C TYR A 22 -3.01 -17.24 2.24
N GLY A 23 -4.02 -16.62 1.65
CA GLY A 23 -5.42 -16.79 2.06
C GLY A 23 -5.61 -16.31 3.49
N ARG A 24 -6.02 -17.20 4.41
CA ARG A 24 -6.20 -16.91 5.83
C ARG A 24 -5.00 -17.28 6.70
N ARG A 25 -3.99 -17.93 6.12
CA ARG A 25 -2.88 -18.54 6.85
C ARG A 25 -1.61 -17.75 6.65
N HIS A 26 -0.90 -17.53 7.75
CA HIS A 26 0.37 -16.84 7.71
C HIS A 26 1.41 -17.54 8.59
N TYR A 27 2.65 -17.18 8.32
CA TYR A 27 3.81 -17.55 9.10
C TYR A 27 4.75 -16.35 9.18
N ALA A 28 5.35 -16.16 10.34
CA ALA A 28 6.30 -15.08 10.61
C ALA A 28 7.47 -15.66 11.39
N GLU A 29 8.69 -15.25 11.06
CA GLU A 29 9.91 -15.76 11.67
C GLU A 29 10.92 -14.63 11.83
N ASN A 30 11.53 -14.56 13.02
CA ASN A 30 12.55 -13.56 13.41
C ASN A 30 12.26 -12.10 12.99
N MET A 31 10.99 -11.71 12.86
CA MET A 31 10.58 -10.32 12.79
C MET A 31 10.62 -9.70 14.20
N SER A 32 10.51 -8.38 14.32
CA SER A 32 10.43 -7.72 15.64
C SER A 32 9.27 -8.28 16.47
N THR A 33 9.44 -8.34 17.79
CA THR A 33 8.43 -8.89 18.71
C THR A 33 7.07 -8.20 18.53
N SER A 34 7.05 -6.88 18.35
CA SER A 34 5.82 -6.12 18.12
C SER A 34 5.11 -6.54 16.84
N PHE A 35 5.84 -6.79 15.75
CA PHE A 35 5.27 -7.31 14.51
C PHE A 35 4.75 -8.73 14.70
N MET A 36 5.52 -9.59 15.36
CA MET A 36 5.14 -10.98 15.64
C MET A 36 3.85 -11.06 16.47
N ASP A 37 3.67 -10.18 17.45
CA ASP A 37 2.46 -10.10 18.26
C ASP A 37 1.27 -9.59 17.46
N HIS A 38 1.47 -8.56 16.62
CA HIS A 38 0.44 -8.08 15.69
C HIS A 38 0.01 -9.17 14.70
N ALA A 39 0.98 -9.89 14.11
CA ALA A 39 0.74 -10.99 13.18
C ALA A 39 -0.17 -12.06 13.81
N LYS A 40 0.09 -12.44 15.07
CA LYS A 40 -0.68 -13.46 15.80
C LYS A 40 -2.07 -13.00 16.22
N THR A 41 -2.25 -11.71 16.54
CA THR A 41 -3.44 -11.24 17.27
C THR A 41 -4.43 -10.47 16.42
N ALA A 42 -3.96 -9.75 15.40
CA ALA A 42 -4.77 -8.77 14.68
C ALA A 42 -4.62 -8.82 13.16
N LEU A 43 -3.50 -9.33 12.64
CA LEU A 43 -3.25 -9.32 11.20
C LEU A 43 -4.15 -10.31 10.47
N ASN A 44 -5.04 -9.77 9.63
CA ASN A 44 -5.84 -10.54 8.70
C ASN A 44 -5.36 -10.27 7.26
N ILE A 45 -4.78 -11.29 6.64
CA ILE A 45 -4.19 -11.24 5.29
C ILE A 45 -5.24 -10.87 4.24
N SER A 46 -6.49 -11.33 4.41
CA SER A 46 -7.60 -11.00 3.52
C SER A 46 -7.92 -9.50 3.55
N PHE A 47 -7.55 -8.80 4.62
CA PHE A 47 -7.82 -7.36 4.82
C PHE A 47 -6.57 -6.49 4.78
N SER A 48 -5.38 -7.07 4.83
CA SER A 48 -4.13 -6.32 4.67
C SER A 48 -3.91 -6.01 3.18
N LEU A 49 -3.93 -4.72 2.83
CA LEU A 49 -3.65 -4.31 1.44
C LEU A 49 -2.15 -4.30 1.17
N TRP A 50 -1.38 -3.82 2.14
CA TRP A 50 0.07 -3.73 2.11
C TRP A 50 0.61 -3.70 3.54
N ILE A 51 1.84 -4.19 3.67
CA ILE A 51 2.66 -4.10 4.88
C ILE A 51 4.00 -3.53 4.44
N SER A 52 4.44 -2.48 5.13
CA SER A 52 5.75 -1.88 4.93
C SER A 52 6.58 -2.04 6.19
N VAL A 53 7.83 -2.44 6.03
CA VAL A 53 8.76 -2.71 7.13
C VAL A 53 10.08 -2.02 6.83
N SER A 54 10.68 -1.38 7.84
CA SER A 54 11.99 -0.75 7.72
C SER A 54 13.09 -1.79 7.54
N LYS A 55 14.26 -1.36 7.06
CA LYS A 55 15.45 -2.22 6.93
C LYS A 55 15.71 -3.06 8.17
N THR A 56 15.59 -2.46 9.36
CA THR A 56 15.82 -3.09 10.67
C THR A 56 14.68 -3.97 11.18
N ALA A 57 13.53 -3.98 10.50
CA ALA A 57 12.25 -4.51 10.96
C ALA A 57 11.72 -4.01 12.32
N GLN A 58 12.35 -2.99 12.91
CA GLN A 58 11.87 -2.38 14.15
C GLN A 58 10.67 -1.46 13.91
N THR A 59 10.57 -0.88 12.71
CA THR A 59 9.43 -0.06 12.30
C THR A 59 8.61 -0.79 11.25
N TRP A 60 7.30 -0.82 11.43
CA TRP A 60 6.40 -1.45 10.47
C TRP A 60 5.03 -0.79 10.49
N ILE A 61 4.34 -0.86 9.34
CA ILE A 61 2.98 -0.36 9.15
C ILE A 61 2.21 -1.37 8.30
N ASP A 62 1.05 -1.80 8.79
CA ASP A 62 0.02 -2.54 8.05
C ASP A 62 -1.16 -1.62 7.77
N TYR A 63 -1.69 -1.68 6.54
CA TYR A 63 -2.94 -1.00 6.20
C TYR A 63 -4.08 -1.99 6.02
N ASN A 64 -5.03 -1.93 6.95
CA ASN A 64 -6.21 -2.75 6.94
C ASN A 64 -7.30 -2.11 6.08
N VAL A 65 -7.52 -2.64 4.89
CA VAL A 65 -8.53 -2.12 3.96
C VAL A 65 -9.95 -2.29 4.48
N ALA A 66 -10.22 -3.28 5.34
CA ALA A 66 -11.56 -3.54 5.88
C ALA A 66 -11.98 -2.57 6.99
N THR A 67 -11.02 -1.98 7.72
CA THR A 67 -11.28 -0.96 8.75
C THR A 67 -10.81 0.43 8.34
N THR A 68 -10.08 0.56 7.21
CA THR A 68 -9.39 1.79 6.77
C THR A 68 -8.46 2.36 7.83
N ASN A 69 -7.94 1.49 8.71
CA ASN A 69 -7.03 1.85 9.79
C ASN A 69 -5.62 1.36 9.48
N PHE A 70 -4.66 2.05 10.07
CA PHE A 70 -3.27 1.63 10.11
C PHE A 70 -3.00 0.91 11.43
N HIS A 71 -2.22 -0.17 11.35
CA HIS A 71 -1.60 -0.81 12.51
C HIS A 71 -0.09 -0.61 12.39
N PHE A 72 0.57 -0.26 13.48
CA PHE A 72 2.01 0.01 13.49
C PHE A 72 2.56 -0.16 14.90
N ASN A 73 3.89 -0.21 15.04
CA ASN A 73 4.56 -0.32 16.33
C ASN A 73 4.52 1.00 17.13
N ASP A 74 4.56 0.88 18.46
CA ASP A 74 4.48 2.00 19.40
C ASP A 74 5.66 2.98 19.36
N ASP A 75 6.72 2.67 18.61
CA ASP A 75 7.89 3.54 18.43
C ASP A 75 7.95 4.22 17.05
N LEU A 76 6.88 4.12 16.25
CA LEU A 76 6.80 4.78 14.94
C LEU A 76 7.03 6.30 15.10
N ASN A 77 7.86 6.89 14.23
CA ASN A 77 8.15 8.33 14.20
C ASN A 77 6.86 9.18 14.19
N GLN A 78 6.83 10.23 15.01
CA GLN A 78 5.63 11.07 15.19
C GLN A 78 5.17 11.75 13.90
N ASP A 79 6.09 12.20 13.05
CA ASP A 79 5.74 12.86 11.79
C ASP A 79 5.02 11.88 10.83
N ILE A 80 5.42 10.61 10.85
CA ILE A 80 4.72 9.54 10.11
C ILE A 80 3.32 9.33 10.70
N ARG A 81 3.16 9.29 12.03
CA ARG A 81 1.85 9.15 12.69
C ARG A 81 0.90 10.30 12.35
N ASP A 82 1.42 11.52 12.28
CA ASP A 82 0.64 12.69 11.92
C ASP A 82 0.13 12.56 10.48
N HIS A 83 0.95 12.04 9.56
CA HIS A 83 0.49 11.67 8.22
C HIS A 83 -0.53 10.52 8.22
N LEU A 84 -0.36 9.47 9.03
CA LEU A 84 -1.33 8.35 9.10
C LEU A 84 -2.71 8.82 9.59
N SER A 85 -2.74 9.75 10.54
CA SER A 85 -3.97 10.31 11.12
C SER A 85 -4.52 11.53 10.37
N GLY A 86 -3.72 12.17 9.51
CA GLY A 86 -4.04 13.46 8.91
C GLY A 86 -4.11 14.61 9.92
N ALA A 87 -3.41 14.48 11.06
CA ALA A 87 -3.39 15.45 12.13
C ALA A 87 -2.30 16.51 11.94
N ASN A 88 -2.31 17.56 12.78
CA ASN A 88 -1.26 18.58 12.82
C ASN A 88 -0.96 19.25 11.46
N GLY A 89 -2.00 19.43 10.64
CA GLY A 89 -1.87 20.02 9.29
C GLY A 89 -1.28 19.09 8.23
N LYS A 90 -1.03 17.81 8.55
CA LYS A 90 -0.57 16.81 7.60
C LYS A 90 -1.74 16.21 6.82
N ALA A 91 -1.52 15.91 5.54
CA ALA A 91 -2.49 15.18 4.73
C ALA A 91 -2.47 13.68 5.11
N ALA A 92 -3.65 13.07 5.13
CA ALA A 92 -3.82 11.66 5.46
C ALA A 92 -3.11 10.74 4.44
N ALA A 93 -2.32 9.80 4.95
CA ALA A 93 -1.57 8.83 4.16
C ALA A 93 -2.49 7.86 3.38
N GLU A 94 -2.02 7.43 2.22
CA GLU A 94 -2.53 6.31 1.43
C GLU A 94 -1.53 5.15 1.45
N PHE A 95 -0.24 5.46 1.35
CA PHE A 95 0.84 4.49 1.33
C PHE A 95 2.09 5.04 2.01
N VAL A 96 2.78 4.20 2.79
CA VAL A 96 4.05 4.54 3.43
C VAL A 96 5.07 3.44 3.14
N SER A 97 6.30 3.84 2.86
CA SER A 97 7.43 2.94 2.58
C SER A 97 8.70 3.45 3.24
N PHE A 98 9.64 2.56 3.53
CA PHE A 98 10.90 2.87 4.20
C PHE A 98 12.08 2.57 3.27
N PRO A 99 13.05 3.49 3.13
CA PRO A 99 14.23 3.25 2.31
C PRO A 99 15.22 2.28 2.96
N ASP A 100 16.23 1.87 2.19
CA ASP A 100 17.37 1.11 2.72
C ASP A 100 18.22 1.99 3.65
N SER A 101 17.78 2.11 4.89
CA SER A 101 18.32 3.03 5.90
C SER A 101 18.17 2.43 7.30
N GLU A 102 19.23 2.56 8.09
CA GLU A 102 19.21 2.26 9.53
C GLU A 102 18.54 3.38 10.34
N ASP A 103 18.47 4.61 9.80
CA ASP A 103 17.80 5.75 10.43
C ASP A 103 16.26 5.58 10.32
N PRO A 104 15.54 5.45 11.45
CA PRO A 104 14.09 5.24 11.48
C PRO A 104 13.27 6.51 11.15
N SER A 105 13.93 7.67 11.02
CA SER A 105 13.27 8.90 10.57
C SER A 105 13.10 8.96 9.06
N HIS A 106 13.77 8.09 8.30
CA HIS A 106 13.65 8.06 6.85
C HIS A 106 12.40 7.32 6.40
N TYR A 107 11.60 7.94 5.55
CA TYR A 107 10.36 7.40 4.99
C TYR A 107 9.97 8.09 3.69
N PHE A 108 9.08 7.44 2.93
CA PHE A 108 8.29 8.05 1.87
C PHE A 108 6.81 7.83 2.18
N VAL A 109 6.00 8.89 2.10
CA VAL A 109 4.54 8.82 2.23
C VAL A 109 3.86 9.40 1.00
N LYS A 110 2.96 8.62 0.40
CA LYS A 110 1.94 9.12 -0.52
C LYS A 110 0.68 9.42 0.28
N CYS A 111 0.15 10.63 0.15
CA CYS A 111 -1.11 11.03 0.79
C CYS A 111 -2.31 10.74 -0.13
N LYS A 112 -3.53 10.70 0.40
CA LYS A 112 -4.75 10.43 -0.40
C LYS A 112 -5.05 11.50 -1.45
N ASN A 113 -4.58 12.73 -1.24
CA ASN A 113 -4.77 13.83 -2.20
C ASN A 113 -3.82 13.66 -3.40
N GLN A 114 -4.31 14.00 -4.60
CA GLN A 114 -3.50 14.02 -5.81
C GLN A 114 -2.35 15.03 -5.67
N GLY A 115 -1.16 14.68 -6.16
CA GLY A 115 0.04 15.53 -6.03
C GLY A 115 0.64 15.61 -4.63
N ALA A 116 -0.02 15.07 -3.61
CA ALA A 116 0.45 15.14 -2.23
C ALA A 116 1.25 13.90 -1.87
N TRP A 117 2.56 14.10 -1.70
CA TRP A 117 3.49 13.14 -1.11
C TRP A 117 4.52 13.91 -0.27
N ASN A 118 5.18 13.22 0.66
CA ASN A 118 6.27 13.77 1.47
C ASN A 118 7.33 12.68 1.66
N ALA A 119 8.58 13.06 1.83
CA ALA A 119 9.65 12.10 2.06
C ALA A 119 10.80 12.71 2.85
N VAL A 120 11.37 11.91 3.73
CA VAL A 120 12.67 12.16 4.36
C VAL A 120 13.53 10.97 3.95
N LEU A 121 14.52 11.18 3.09
CA LEU A 121 15.27 10.08 2.46
C LEU A 121 16.77 10.32 2.60
N PRO A 122 17.60 9.25 2.58
CA PRO A 122 19.03 9.40 2.39
C PRO A 122 19.36 10.21 1.12
N ASP A 123 20.44 11.00 1.15
CA ASP A 123 20.84 11.93 0.09
C ASP A 123 20.85 11.30 -1.30
N TYR A 124 21.32 10.06 -1.40
CA TYR A 124 21.34 9.31 -2.65
C TYR A 124 19.93 9.18 -3.27
N PHE A 125 18.93 8.80 -2.47
CA PHE A 125 17.56 8.66 -2.97
C PHE A 125 16.94 10.02 -3.31
N ILE A 126 17.30 11.09 -2.59
CA ILE A 126 16.89 12.46 -2.92
C ILE A 126 17.42 12.87 -4.32
N GLN A 127 18.69 12.58 -4.60
CA GLN A 127 19.29 12.88 -5.90
C GLN A 127 18.60 12.13 -7.04
N GLN A 128 18.27 10.85 -6.83
CA GLN A 128 17.52 10.06 -7.80
C GLN A 128 16.10 10.56 -8.01
N LEU A 129 15.40 10.90 -6.92
CA LEU A 129 14.05 11.47 -6.99
C LEU A 129 14.06 12.77 -7.81
N SER A 130 15.05 13.63 -7.55
CA SER A 130 15.25 14.89 -8.29
C SER A 130 15.58 14.67 -9.78
N LYS A 131 16.24 13.55 -10.12
CA LYS A 131 16.46 13.15 -11.52
C LYS A 131 15.15 12.70 -12.16
N MET A 132 14.41 11.79 -11.51
CA MET A 132 13.12 11.29 -12.01
C MET A 132 12.09 12.40 -12.20
N GLN A 133 12.01 13.35 -11.27
CA GLN A 133 11.12 14.52 -11.38
C GLN A 133 11.38 15.35 -12.65
N ARG A 134 12.62 15.35 -13.17
CA ARG A 134 12.97 16.06 -14.41
C ARG A 134 12.69 15.24 -15.67
N GLU A 135 12.72 13.92 -15.56
CA GLU A 135 12.63 12.98 -16.70
C GLU A 135 11.20 12.48 -16.94
N VAL A 136 10.37 12.42 -15.89
CA VAL A 136 9.00 11.90 -15.94
C VAL A 136 8.02 13.06 -15.91
N ALA A 137 7.25 13.22 -16.99
CA ALA A 137 6.18 14.21 -17.04
C ALA A 137 5.13 13.95 -15.94
N ASP A 138 4.67 15.03 -15.29
CA ASP A 138 3.68 14.99 -14.21
C ASP A 138 4.07 14.06 -13.03
N PHE A 139 5.36 13.86 -12.78
CA PHE A 139 5.86 12.96 -11.74
C PHE A 139 5.14 13.13 -10.39
N ASP A 140 5.09 14.36 -9.87
CA ASP A 140 4.54 14.63 -8.53
C ASP A 140 3.05 14.28 -8.44
N ILE A 141 2.33 14.50 -9.54
CA ILE A 141 0.90 14.21 -9.66
C ILE A 141 0.68 12.70 -9.82
N GLY A 142 1.56 12.03 -10.58
CA GLY A 142 1.40 10.65 -11.00
C GLY A 142 1.94 9.60 -10.02
N ILE A 143 2.89 9.97 -9.15
CA ILE A 143 3.50 9.02 -8.21
C ILE A 143 2.48 8.54 -7.18
N LYS A 144 2.48 7.23 -6.94
CA LYS A 144 1.59 6.54 -6.00
C LYS A 144 2.31 5.90 -4.83
N GLY A 145 3.62 5.77 -4.93
CA GLY A 145 4.42 5.04 -3.97
C GLY A 145 5.84 4.87 -4.47
N MET A 146 6.71 4.46 -3.56
CA MET A 146 8.05 3.98 -3.87
C MET A 146 8.27 2.66 -3.16
N LEU A 147 8.92 1.72 -3.83
CA LEU A 147 9.46 0.52 -3.19
C LEU A 147 10.97 0.68 -3.10
N PHE A 148 11.55 0.31 -1.97
CA PHE A 148 12.99 0.37 -1.77
C PHE A 148 13.52 -1.03 -1.54
N GLY A 149 14.68 -1.32 -2.13
CA GLY A 149 15.40 -2.57 -1.95
C GLY A 149 16.86 -2.29 -1.58
N LYS A 150 17.68 -3.33 -1.63
CA LYS A 150 19.09 -3.28 -1.26
C LYS A 150 19.85 -2.12 -1.92
N GLY A 151 20.64 -1.45 -1.09
CA GLY A 151 21.54 -0.37 -1.43
C GLY A 151 20.78 0.78 -2.05
N LYS A 152 21.06 0.99 -3.33
CA LYS A 152 20.60 2.11 -4.12
C LYS A 152 19.35 1.81 -4.95
N THR A 153 18.81 0.59 -4.86
CA THR A 153 17.70 0.12 -5.68
C THR A 153 16.34 0.65 -5.20
N ASN A 154 15.52 1.19 -6.10
CA ASN A 154 14.13 1.56 -5.83
C ASN A 154 13.24 1.47 -7.07
N ILE A 155 11.92 1.41 -6.85
CA ILE A 155 10.92 1.44 -7.91
C ILE A 155 9.87 2.49 -7.57
N SER A 156 9.75 3.51 -8.41
CA SER A 156 8.66 4.48 -8.35
C SER A 156 7.41 3.91 -8.99
N LEU A 157 6.29 3.97 -8.27
CA LEU A 157 5.01 3.43 -8.66
C LEU A 157 4.13 4.52 -9.25
N PHE A 158 3.54 4.31 -10.42
CA PHE A 158 2.64 5.28 -11.05
C PHE A 158 1.24 4.70 -11.29
N GLN A 159 0.28 5.58 -11.62
CA GLN A 159 -1.04 5.17 -12.08
C GLN A 159 -1.00 4.30 -13.34
N THR A 160 -0.02 4.55 -14.20
CA THR A 160 0.25 3.81 -15.43
C THR A 160 1.75 3.57 -15.51
N GLY A 161 2.19 2.33 -15.30
CA GLY A 161 3.60 1.97 -15.34
C GLY A 161 4.30 2.07 -13.99
N PHE A 162 5.62 1.92 -14.04
CA PHE A 162 6.55 2.06 -12.95
C PHE A 162 7.93 2.47 -13.53
N GLN A 163 8.77 3.09 -12.72
CA GLN A 163 10.15 3.41 -13.08
C GLN A 163 11.08 2.76 -12.07
N ALA A 164 11.97 1.89 -12.53
CA ALA A 164 12.97 1.25 -11.68
C ALA A 164 14.31 2.00 -11.77
N ASN A 165 14.96 2.17 -10.63
CA ASN A 165 16.35 2.57 -10.53
C ASN A 165 17.11 1.45 -9.82
N PHE A 166 18.22 1.03 -10.41
CA PHE A 166 19.03 -0.06 -9.89
C PHE A 166 20.28 0.48 -9.21
N ASP A 167 20.72 -0.22 -8.16
CA ASP A 167 22.08 -0.11 -7.69
C ASP A 167 23.02 -0.75 -8.71
N GLU A 168 23.71 0.07 -9.51
CA GLU A 168 24.62 -0.41 -10.57
C GLU A 168 25.83 -1.20 -10.02
N GLU A 169 26.12 -1.09 -8.72
CA GLU A 169 27.18 -1.87 -8.06
C GLU A 169 26.72 -3.29 -7.71
N ASP A 170 25.41 -3.51 -7.55
CA ASP A 170 24.81 -4.77 -7.11
C ASP A 170 24.12 -5.51 -8.28
N ILE A 171 23.34 -4.77 -9.08
CA ILE A 171 22.62 -5.29 -10.24
C ILE A 171 23.44 -4.96 -11.49
N THR A 172 24.45 -5.80 -11.74
CA THR A 172 25.47 -5.59 -12.78
C THR A 172 25.20 -6.32 -14.10
N SER A 173 24.14 -7.13 -14.17
CA SER A 173 23.85 -8.00 -15.31
C SER A 173 22.37 -7.97 -15.67
N GLU A 174 22.09 -8.05 -16.98
CA GLU A 174 20.74 -8.25 -17.52
C GLU A 174 20.13 -9.59 -17.11
N ASP A 175 20.95 -10.55 -16.66
CA ASP A 175 20.50 -11.84 -16.15
C ASP A 175 19.95 -11.77 -14.72
N HIS A 176 20.10 -10.65 -14.03
CA HIS A 176 19.66 -10.47 -12.66
C HIS A 176 18.13 -10.67 -12.54
N PRO A 177 17.62 -11.49 -11.59
CA PRO A 177 16.20 -11.86 -11.52
C PRO A 177 15.24 -10.66 -11.46
N LEU A 178 15.56 -9.66 -10.65
CA LEU A 178 14.75 -8.45 -10.53
C LEU A 178 14.76 -7.63 -11.83
N TYR A 179 15.93 -7.54 -12.49
CA TYR A 179 16.06 -6.80 -13.75
C TYR A 179 15.20 -7.44 -14.85
N LYS A 180 15.30 -8.77 -15.01
CA LYS A 180 14.51 -9.54 -15.99
C LYS A 180 13.01 -9.33 -15.81
N VAL A 181 12.50 -9.47 -14.59
CA VAL A 181 11.07 -9.32 -14.31
C VAL A 181 10.60 -7.88 -14.57
N LEU A 182 11.39 -6.88 -14.18
CA LEU A 182 11.02 -5.48 -14.45
C LEU A 182 11.09 -5.14 -15.94
N LEU A 183 12.02 -5.74 -16.69
CA LEU A 183 12.09 -5.60 -18.13
C LEU A 183 10.91 -6.29 -18.84
N GLU A 184 10.51 -7.48 -18.40
CA GLU A 184 9.34 -8.22 -18.93
C GLU A 184 8.07 -7.36 -18.80
N PHE A 185 7.83 -6.79 -17.61
CA PHE A 185 6.61 -6.04 -17.31
C PHE A 185 6.69 -4.54 -17.63
N GLY A 186 7.88 -4.01 -17.85
CA GLY A 186 8.14 -2.60 -18.17
C GLY A 186 8.08 -2.28 -19.66
N GLN A 187 7.73 -3.26 -20.51
CA GLN A 187 7.66 -3.06 -21.95
C GLN A 187 6.67 -1.95 -22.33
N PRO A 188 7.03 -1.05 -23.26
CA PRO A 188 6.13 -0.01 -23.73
C PRO A 188 4.79 -0.58 -24.22
N ASN A 189 3.68 0.09 -23.88
CA ASN A 189 2.30 -0.26 -24.24
C ASN A 189 1.68 -1.46 -23.50
N GLU A 190 2.39 -2.17 -22.63
CA GLU A 190 1.77 -3.24 -21.86
C GLU A 190 0.89 -2.74 -20.70
N GLY A 191 1.20 -1.55 -20.16
CA GLY A 191 0.36 -0.87 -19.17
C GLY A 191 0.36 -1.51 -17.78
N TRP A 192 1.33 -2.40 -17.48
CA TRP A 192 1.46 -3.00 -16.16
C TRP A 192 1.87 -1.98 -15.10
N CYS A 193 1.24 -2.06 -13.93
CA CYS A 193 1.55 -1.25 -12.77
C CYS A 193 1.89 -2.16 -11.60
N ILE A 194 2.84 -1.76 -10.76
CA ILE A 194 3.18 -2.48 -9.54
C ILE A 194 2.27 -1.99 -8.40
N GLN A 195 1.68 -2.93 -7.65
CA GLN A 195 0.77 -2.62 -6.53
C GLN A 195 1.55 -2.42 -5.21
N HIS A 196 0.97 -1.65 -4.28
CA HIS A 196 1.57 -1.34 -2.97
C HIS A 196 1.93 -2.56 -2.11
N GLY A 197 1.23 -3.68 -2.28
CA GLY A 197 1.52 -4.93 -1.56
C GLY A 197 2.70 -5.73 -2.12
N SER A 198 3.65 -5.05 -2.75
CA SER A 198 4.90 -5.59 -3.30
C SER A 198 6.07 -5.24 -2.39
N THR A 199 7.15 -6.01 -2.43
CA THR A 199 8.30 -5.86 -1.53
C THR A 199 9.60 -6.20 -2.25
N LEU A 200 10.64 -5.42 -1.98
CA LEU A 200 12.02 -5.70 -2.37
C LEU A 200 12.82 -6.06 -1.11
N CYS A 201 13.83 -6.89 -1.26
CA CYS A 201 14.71 -7.28 -0.17
C CYS A 201 15.81 -6.24 0.08
N PHE A 202 16.15 -6.00 1.35
CA PHE A 202 17.25 -5.12 1.74
C PHE A 202 18.62 -5.80 1.82
N TYR A 203 18.67 -7.13 2.04
CA TYR A 203 19.93 -7.86 2.21
C TYR A 203 20.44 -8.54 0.93
N ASP A 204 19.57 -8.84 -0.04
CA ASP A 204 19.94 -9.45 -1.31
C ASP A 204 18.95 -9.04 -2.42
N SER A 205 19.43 -8.28 -3.41
CA SER A 205 18.59 -7.75 -4.48
C SER A 205 18.00 -8.82 -5.40
N GLN A 206 18.52 -10.05 -5.37
CA GLN A 206 17.91 -11.15 -6.10
C GLN A 206 16.52 -11.48 -5.57
N PHE A 207 16.22 -11.18 -4.30
CA PHE A 207 14.95 -11.54 -3.69
C PHE A 207 13.93 -10.40 -3.73
N PHE A 208 12.71 -10.74 -4.13
CA PHE A 208 11.60 -9.81 -4.25
C PHE A 208 10.25 -10.54 -4.33
N TYR A 209 9.19 -9.79 -4.11
CA TYR A 209 7.81 -10.18 -4.41
C TYR A 209 7.07 -8.98 -5.02
N LEU A 210 6.66 -9.10 -6.28
CA LEU A 210 6.02 -8.04 -7.04
C LEU A 210 4.61 -8.45 -7.50
N LYS A 211 3.66 -7.54 -7.33
CA LYS A 211 2.27 -7.66 -7.81
C LYS A 211 2.07 -6.72 -8.99
N PHE A 212 1.94 -7.27 -10.19
CA PHE A 212 1.65 -6.53 -11.41
C PHE A 212 0.15 -6.57 -11.73
N LYS A 213 -0.43 -5.42 -12.05
CA LYS A 213 -1.83 -5.28 -12.44
C LYS A 213 -1.96 -4.26 -13.57
N LYS A 214 -2.76 -4.57 -14.58
CA LYS A 214 -3.19 -3.56 -15.57
C LYS A 214 -4.41 -2.80 -15.04
N PRO A 215 -4.49 -1.46 -15.16
CA PRO A 215 -5.58 -0.68 -14.58
C PRO A 215 -6.99 -1.14 -14.98
N GLN A 216 -7.15 -1.65 -16.21
CA GLN A 216 -8.43 -2.10 -16.77
C GLN A 216 -8.72 -3.58 -16.50
N GLU A 217 -7.77 -4.33 -15.94
CA GLU A 217 -7.91 -5.76 -15.69
C GLU A 217 -8.07 -6.04 -14.19
N ASN A 218 -8.88 -7.04 -13.86
CA ASN A 218 -9.03 -7.51 -12.48
C ASN A 218 -7.97 -8.54 -12.09
N THR A 219 -7.10 -8.92 -13.03
CA THR A 219 -6.07 -9.93 -12.81
C THR A 219 -4.81 -9.29 -12.24
N ILE A 220 -4.29 -9.87 -11.16
CA ILE A 220 -2.97 -9.54 -10.61
C ILE A 220 -2.03 -10.68 -10.96
N GLN A 221 -0.93 -10.38 -11.65
CA GLN A 221 0.17 -11.30 -11.85
C GLN A 221 1.20 -11.11 -10.74
N MET A 222 1.47 -12.19 -10.01
CA MET A 222 2.49 -12.20 -8.98
C MET A 222 3.79 -12.77 -9.56
N ARG A 223 4.91 -12.12 -9.27
CA ARG A 223 6.26 -12.59 -9.62
C ARG A 223 7.14 -12.49 -8.39
N TRP A 224 7.97 -13.49 -8.17
CA TRP A 224 8.88 -13.49 -7.04
C TRP A 224 10.12 -14.31 -7.34
N ASN A 225 11.19 -13.94 -6.67
CA ASN A 225 12.34 -14.79 -6.43
C ASN A 225 12.57 -14.74 -4.93
N LEU A 226 12.48 -15.88 -4.24
CA LEU A 226 12.50 -15.94 -2.78
C LEU A 226 13.59 -16.90 -2.33
N PRO A 227 14.16 -16.71 -1.13
CA PRO A 227 14.95 -17.74 -0.47
C PRO A 227 14.18 -19.06 -0.41
N SER A 228 14.88 -20.18 -0.55
CA SER A 228 14.25 -21.50 -0.72
C SER A 228 13.35 -21.89 0.45
N HIS A 229 13.72 -21.55 1.68
CA HIS A 229 12.89 -21.81 2.87
C HIS A 229 11.63 -20.95 2.91
N ILE A 230 11.70 -19.70 2.48
CA ILE A 230 10.53 -18.79 2.37
C ILE A 230 9.59 -19.29 1.26
N ALA A 231 10.14 -19.69 0.11
CA ALA A 231 9.38 -20.27 -0.99
C ALA A 231 8.68 -21.57 -0.56
N ALA A 232 9.38 -22.46 0.14
CA ALA A 232 8.80 -23.69 0.69
C ALA A 232 7.66 -23.39 1.68
N LYS A 233 7.83 -22.38 2.54
CA LYS A 233 6.77 -21.95 3.47
C LYS A 233 5.55 -21.41 2.74
N LEU A 234 5.74 -20.65 1.65
CA LEU A 234 4.63 -20.18 0.82
C LEU A 234 3.85 -21.35 0.20
N GLU A 235 4.54 -22.36 -0.34
CA GLU A 235 3.87 -23.54 -0.91
C GLU A 235 3.13 -24.35 0.16
N GLU A 236 3.71 -24.54 1.35
CA GLU A 236 3.01 -25.16 2.48
C GLU A 236 1.71 -24.42 2.83
N LEU A 237 1.74 -23.09 2.90
CA LEU A 237 0.54 -22.30 3.17
C LEU A 237 -0.50 -22.39 2.04
N LYS A 238 -0.06 -22.48 0.78
CA LYS A 238 -0.94 -22.72 -0.37
C LYS A 238 -1.62 -24.07 -0.29
N GLU A 239 -0.88 -25.13 0.03
CA GLU A 239 -1.43 -26.48 0.21
C GLU A 239 -2.47 -26.51 1.34
N ILE A 240 -2.18 -25.86 2.46
CA ILE A 240 -3.14 -25.75 3.58
C ILE A 240 -4.39 -25.00 3.14
N ALA A 241 -4.25 -23.87 2.44
CA ALA A 241 -5.38 -23.05 1.99
C ALA A 241 -6.28 -23.76 0.95
N GLN A 242 -5.78 -24.80 0.29
CA GLN A 242 -6.56 -25.63 -0.62
C GLN A 242 -7.41 -26.69 0.09
N LYS A 243 -7.22 -26.90 1.40
CA LYS A 243 -8.05 -27.85 2.16
C LYS A 243 -9.51 -27.39 2.18
N PRO A 244 -10.49 -28.32 2.10
CA PRO A 244 -11.91 -27.96 2.07
C PRO A 244 -12.35 -27.08 3.24
N GLU A 245 -11.84 -27.32 4.45
CA GLU A 245 -12.20 -26.52 5.62
C GLU A 245 -11.75 -25.06 5.46
N GLU A 246 -10.54 -24.86 4.93
CA GLU A 246 -10.00 -23.52 4.67
C GLU A 246 -10.74 -22.81 3.54
N GLN A 247 -11.12 -23.52 2.49
CA GLN A 247 -11.90 -22.95 1.40
C GLN A 247 -13.28 -22.48 1.88
N ILE A 248 -13.95 -23.27 2.73
CA ILE A 248 -15.23 -22.88 3.33
C ILE A 248 -15.05 -21.65 4.23
N ALA A 249 -14.04 -21.65 5.11
CA ALA A 249 -13.77 -20.52 5.99
C ALA A 249 -13.43 -19.24 5.20
N LEU A 250 -12.64 -19.37 4.13
CA LEU A 250 -12.31 -18.25 3.23
C LEU A 250 -13.54 -17.74 2.48
N MET A 251 -14.45 -18.63 2.04
CA MET A 251 -15.72 -18.22 1.44
C MET A 251 -16.59 -17.43 2.40
N GLN A 252 -16.69 -17.87 3.66
CA GLN A 252 -17.45 -17.17 4.70
C GLN A 252 -16.86 -15.78 5.00
N GLU A 253 -15.53 -15.68 5.07
CA GLU A 253 -14.84 -14.40 5.25
C GLU A 253 -14.98 -13.47 4.04
N ASN A 254 -14.93 -14.01 2.81
CA ASN A 254 -15.18 -13.21 1.61
C ASN A 254 -16.61 -12.68 1.56
N GLN A 255 -17.59 -13.46 2.02
CA GLN A 255 -18.98 -13.01 2.13
C GLN A 255 -19.14 -11.90 3.16
N SER A 256 -18.53 -12.04 4.33
CA SER A 256 -18.55 -10.97 5.34
C SER A 256 -17.84 -9.71 4.83
N TRP A 257 -16.75 -9.84 4.07
CA TRP A 257 -16.09 -8.71 3.44
C TRP A 257 -16.96 -7.99 2.41
N GLN A 258 -17.65 -8.73 1.53
CA GLN A 258 -18.57 -8.13 0.57
C GLN A 258 -19.67 -7.32 1.27
N GLN A 259 -20.16 -7.79 2.42
CA GLN A 259 -21.13 -7.05 3.24
C GLN A 259 -20.52 -5.76 3.81
N VAL A 260 -19.30 -5.82 4.38
CA VAL A 260 -18.59 -4.64 4.89
C VAL A 260 -18.30 -3.63 3.78
N ALA A 261 -17.83 -4.09 2.62
CA ALA A 261 -17.58 -3.25 1.46
C ALA A 261 -18.86 -2.56 0.96
N MET A 262 -19.97 -3.30 0.86
CA MET A 262 -21.28 -2.74 0.50
C MET A 262 -21.78 -1.71 1.51
N MET A 263 -21.65 -1.98 2.82
CA MET A 263 -22.02 -1.01 3.87
C MET A 263 -21.23 0.29 3.74
N ARG A 264 -19.95 0.21 3.36
CA ARG A 264 -19.09 1.39 3.15
C ARG A 264 -19.45 2.17 1.90
N ILE A 265 -19.70 1.48 0.78
CA ILE A 265 -20.17 2.13 -0.45
C ILE A 265 -21.47 2.88 -0.16
N ASN A 266 -22.40 2.26 0.58
CA ASN A 266 -23.64 2.91 1.00
C ASN A 266 -23.40 4.12 1.93
N ALA A 267 -22.50 4.00 2.90
CA ALA A 267 -22.14 5.11 3.79
C ALA A 267 -21.54 6.29 3.01
N GLN A 268 -20.59 6.02 2.11
CA GLN A 268 -20.00 7.06 1.24
C GLN A 268 -21.04 7.71 0.34
N MET A 269 -21.90 6.93 -0.34
CA MET A 269 -22.99 7.48 -1.16
C MET A 269 -23.94 8.35 -0.33
N ASN A 270 -24.28 7.92 0.89
CA ASN A 270 -25.11 8.73 1.80
C ASN A 270 -24.44 10.03 2.21
N THR A 271 -23.13 10.01 2.52
CA THR A 271 -22.36 11.22 2.84
C THR A 271 -22.27 12.16 1.63
N THR A 272 -21.99 11.63 0.43
CA THR A 272 -21.95 12.43 -0.81
C THR A 272 -23.31 13.03 -1.13
N ASN A 273 -24.40 12.27 -0.98
CA ASN A 273 -25.76 12.77 -1.17
C ASN A 273 -26.14 13.83 -0.13
N ALA A 274 -25.74 13.65 1.14
CA ALA A 274 -25.95 14.65 2.18
C ALA A 274 -25.18 15.94 1.88
N LEU A 275 -23.92 15.85 1.42
CA LEU A 275 -23.13 17.00 1.00
C LEU A 275 -23.74 17.72 -0.21
N ALA A 276 -24.22 16.96 -1.21
CA ALA A 276 -24.89 17.50 -2.38
C ALA A 276 -26.20 18.22 -2.00
N ASN A 277 -26.99 17.65 -1.10
CA ASN A 277 -28.21 18.28 -0.59
C ASN A 277 -27.92 19.54 0.23
N LEU A 278 -26.88 19.54 1.06
CA LEU A 278 -26.43 20.73 1.80
C LEU A 278 -25.93 21.82 0.86
N MET A 279 -25.18 21.47 -0.20
CA MET A 279 -24.76 22.43 -1.22
C MET A 279 -25.96 23.00 -1.98
N GLN A 280 -26.93 22.17 -2.37
CA GLN A 280 -28.17 22.63 -3.02
C GLN A 280 -28.98 23.56 -2.11
N GLN A 281 -29.16 23.21 -0.84
CA GLN A 281 -29.82 24.08 0.16
C GLN A 281 -29.03 25.37 0.42
N GLY A 282 -27.70 25.31 0.47
CA GLY A 282 -26.83 26.48 0.59
C GLY A 282 -26.97 27.43 -0.59
N SER A 283 -26.99 26.90 -1.82
CA SER A 283 -27.23 27.70 -3.03
C SER A 283 -28.65 28.29 -3.11
N LEU A 284 -29.66 27.57 -2.61
CA LEU A 284 -31.03 28.11 -2.49
C LEU A 284 -31.13 29.22 -1.44
N ASN A 285 -30.41 29.11 -0.32
CA ASN A 285 -30.37 30.15 0.71
C ASN A 285 -29.60 31.41 0.26
N ILE A 286 -28.54 31.24 -0.55
CA ILE A 286 -27.84 32.38 -1.17
C ILE A 286 -28.73 33.08 -2.20
N LEU A 287 -29.50 32.33 -3.00
CA LEU A 287 -30.51 32.90 -3.90
C LEU A 287 -31.63 33.63 -3.14
N ALA A 288 -32.10 33.07 -2.01
CA ALA A 288 -33.11 33.70 -1.16
C ALA A 288 -32.59 34.98 -0.45
N ALA A 289 -31.31 35.03 -0.09
CA ALA A 289 -30.67 36.22 0.48
C ALA A 289 -30.38 37.31 -0.58
N ALA A 290 -30.15 36.92 -1.84
CA ALA A 290 -29.97 37.84 -2.97
C ALA A 290 -31.30 38.40 -3.51
N SER A 291 -32.41 37.68 -3.35
CA SER A 291 -33.76 38.16 -3.64
C SER A 291 -34.40 38.76 -2.39
N GLY A 292 -34.19 40.05 -2.11
CA GLY A 292 -34.70 40.74 -0.92
C GLY A 292 -36.21 40.60 -0.68
N GLY A 293 -36.61 39.54 0.02
CA GLY A 293 -37.98 39.26 0.40
C GLY A 293 -38.09 39.11 1.91
N THR A 294 -38.61 40.15 2.57
CA THR A 294 -38.94 40.16 3.99
C THR A 294 -39.99 39.08 4.28
N ILE A 295 -39.63 38.05 5.05
CA ILE A 295 -40.62 37.15 5.63
C ILE A 295 -41.20 37.86 6.86
N VAL A 296 -42.41 38.38 6.72
CA VAL A 296 -43.22 38.89 7.82
C VAL A 296 -43.91 37.69 8.48
N GLU A 297 -43.54 37.37 9.72
CA GLU A 297 -44.30 36.43 10.56
C GLU A 297 -45.68 37.02 10.88
N ARG A 298 -46.74 36.23 10.64
CA ARG A 298 -48.06 36.49 11.22
C ARG A 298 -48.26 35.56 12.42
N PRO A 299 -48.64 36.08 13.60
CA PRO A 299 -49.04 35.22 14.70
C PRO A 299 -50.39 34.58 14.36
N ARG A 300 -50.49 33.27 14.55
CA ARG A 300 -51.79 32.61 14.72
C ARG A 300 -52.09 32.62 16.21
N TRP A 301 -53.29 33.09 16.54
CA TRP A 301 -53.91 33.04 17.86
C TRP A 301 -53.92 31.63 18.43
#